data_AF-A0A6G3C867-F1
#
_entry.id   AF-A0A6G3C867-F1
#
_cell.length_a   1.000
_cell.length_b   1.000
_cell.length_c   1.000
_cell.angle_alpha   90.00
_cell.angle_beta   90.00
_cell.angle_gamma   90.00
#
_symmetry.space_group_name_H-M   'P 1'
#
loop_
_entity.id
_entity.type
_entity.pdbx_description
1 polymer ?
#
loop_
_entity_poly.entity_id
_entity_poly.type
_entity_poly.pdbx_seq_one_letter_code
_entity_poly.pdbx_strand_id
1 'polypeptide(L)'
;AVLLAVGCPADADAPHIRRAHLRAGFAVHLAHVTARRHGLAARPVGSWQQADLGAALGAAPGRDWVVHALALGTRHADEENTT
;
A
#
# COMPACT_ATOMS: atom_id res chain seq x y z
N ALA A 1 -0.16 -11.14 -3.12
CA ALA A 1 -1.22 -10.31 -2.51
C ALA A 1 -0.76 -8.85 -2.39
N VAL A 2 -1.66 -7.89 -2.22
CA VAL A 2 -1.31 -6.46 -2.03
C VAL A 2 -2.05 -5.92 -0.80
N LEU A 3 -1.30 -5.28 0.10
CA LEU A 3 -1.86 -4.50 1.21
C LEU A 3 -1.91 -3.03 0.79
N LEU A 4 -3.06 -2.40 0.92
CA LEU A 4 -3.29 -1.00 0.57
C LEU A 4 -3.40 -0.16 1.83
N ALA A 5 -2.72 0.98 1.85
CA ALA A 5 -2.92 2.01 2.86
C ALA A 5 -3.66 3.19 2.20
N VAL A 6 -4.85 3.48 2.73
CA VAL A 6 -5.78 4.49 2.21
C VAL A 6 -6.01 5.60 3.24
N GLY A 7 -6.60 6.72 2.82
CA GLY A 7 -7.06 7.75 3.76
C GLY A 7 -6.84 9.20 3.35
N CYS A 8 -6.66 9.47 2.05
CA CYS A 8 -6.61 10.83 1.52
C CYS A 8 -7.84 11.04 0.60
N PRO A 9 -8.90 11.73 1.06
CA PRO A 9 -10.04 12.07 0.20
C PRO A 9 -9.63 13.09 -0.87
N ALA A 10 -10.42 13.18 -1.93
CA ALA A 10 -10.10 14.01 -3.10
C ALA A 10 -10.06 15.52 -2.80
N ASP A 11 -10.77 15.97 -1.77
CA ASP A 11 -10.88 17.37 -1.34
C ASP A 11 -9.97 17.72 -0.14
N ALA A 12 -9.04 16.83 0.22
CA ALA A 12 -8.11 17.05 1.31
C ALA A 12 -7.19 18.26 1.04
N ASP A 13 -7.00 19.09 2.07
CA ASP A 13 -6.01 20.18 2.04
C ASP A 13 -4.57 19.65 2.18
N ALA A 14 -3.58 20.50 1.90
CA ALA A 14 -2.18 20.11 1.94
C ALA A 14 -1.71 19.54 3.31
N PRO A 15 -2.12 20.10 4.47
CA PRO A 15 -1.85 19.50 5.78
C PRO A 15 -2.45 18.10 5.94
N HIS A 16 -3.70 17.88 5.52
CA HIS A 16 -4.35 16.58 5.58
C HIS A 16 -3.63 15.57 4.67
N ILE A 17 -3.34 15.94 3.42
CA ILE A 17 -2.56 15.11 2.49
C ILE A 17 -1.25 14.67 3.17
N ARG A 18 -0.46 15.62 3.69
CA ARG A 18 0.82 15.31 4.36
C ARG A 18 0.64 14.33 5.51
N ARG A 19 -0.37 14.53 6.36
CA ARG A 19 -0.65 13.66 7.51
C ARG A 19 -1.07 12.25 7.07
N ALA A 20 -1.90 12.14 6.04
CA ALA A 20 -2.36 10.87 5.48
C ALA A 20 -1.18 10.07 4.91
N HIS A 21 -0.34 10.71 4.09
CA HIS A 21 0.88 10.08 3.53
C HIS A 21 1.85 9.59 4.61
N LEU A 22 2.15 10.41 5.63
CA LEU A 22 3.05 10.00 6.70
C LEU A 22 2.50 8.79 7.47
N ARG A 23 1.22 8.82 7.84
CA ARG A 23 0.58 7.70 8.56
C ARG A 23 0.55 6.42 7.73
N ALA A 24 0.14 6.53 6.47
CA ALA A 24 0.09 5.40 5.56
C ALA A 24 1.49 4.82 5.32
N GLY A 25 2.53 5.67 5.18
CA GLY A 25 3.91 5.25 5.03
C GLY A 25 4.44 4.48 6.24
N PHE A 26 4.18 4.97 7.45
CA PHE A 26 4.55 4.25 8.69
C PHE A 26 3.81 2.90 8.81
N ALA A 27 2.52 2.86 8.50
CA ALA A 27 1.74 1.63 8.56
C ALA A 27 2.25 0.58 7.54
N VAL A 28 2.54 1.00 6.31
CA VAL A 28 3.13 0.13 5.27
C VAL A 28 4.51 -0.36 5.68
N HIS A 29 5.34 0.50 6.29
CA HIS A 29 6.66 0.08 6.77
C HIS A 29 6.56 -0.95 7.90
N LEU A 30 5.64 -0.75 8.85
CA LEU A 30 5.40 -1.74 9.91
C LEU A 30 4.93 -3.09 9.33
N ALA A 31 4.03 -3.07 8.35
CA ALA A 31 3.59 -4.27 7.65
C ALA A 31 4.76 -4.94 6.89
N HIS A 32 5.64 -4.15 6.27
CA HIS A 32 6.84 -4.66 5.60
C HIS A 32 7.76 -5.39 6.57
N VAL A 33 8.14 -4.76 7.69
CA VAL A 33 8.99 -5.39 8.72
C VAL A 33 8.35 -6.66 9.27
N THR A 34 7.04 -6.64 9.51
CA THR A 34 6.27 -7.81 9.96
C THR A 34 6.32 -8.93 8.93
N ALA A 35 6.05 -8.64 7.65
CA ALA A 35 6.11 -9.61 6.57
C ALA A 35 7.50 -10.24 6.44
N ARG A 36 8.57 -9.43 6.51
CA ARG A 36 9.96 -9.91 6.49
C ARG A 36 10.28 -10.81 7.69
N ARG A 37 9.78 -10.48 8.88
CA ARG A 37 9.94 -11.32 10.09
C ARG A 37 9.25 -12.68 9.95
N HIS A 38 8.11 -12.74 9.26
CA HIS A 38 7.44 -14.01 8.93
C HIS A 38 8.05 -14.72 7.72
N GLY A 39 9.10 -14.15 7.13
CA GLY A 39 9.81 -14.70 5.99
C GLY A 39 9.02 -14.60 4.69
N LEU A 40 8.15 -13.61 4.53
CA LEU A 40 7.47 -13.33 3.27
C LEU A 40 8.35 -12.42 2.37
N ALA A 41 8.20 -12.56 1.06
CA ALA A 41 8.67 -11.54 0.13
C ALA A 41 7.76 -10.31 0.29
N ALA A 42 8.38 -9.12 0.37
CA ALA A 42 7.65 -7.88 0.57
C ALA A 42 8.35 -6.74 -0.17
N ARG A 43 7.64 -6.04 -1.05
CA ARG A 43 8.16 -4.90 -1.82
C ARG A 43 7.24 -3.69 -1.65
N PRO A 44 7.71 -2.58 -1.07
CA PRO A 44 6.96 -1.34 -1.05
C PRO A 44 6.64 -0.89 -2.47
N VAL A 45 5.40 -0.43 -2.69
CA VAL A 45 4.99 0.17 -3.95
C VAL A 45 4.81 1.67 -3.72
N GLY A 46 5.36 2.45 -4.64
CA GLY A 46 5.43 3.90 -4.56
C GLY A 46 4.06 4.57 -4.40
N SER A 47 4.08 5.82 -3.97
CA SER A 47 2.87 6.58 -3.76
C SER A 47 2.21 6.97 -5.09
N TRP A 48 0.91 6.75 -5.21
CA TRP A 48 0.13 7.20 -6.36
C TRP A 48 -0.49 8.54 -6.04
N GLN A 49 0.04 9.59 -6.65
CA GLN A 49 -0.51 10.92 -6.51
C GLN A 49 -1.58 11.15 -7.57
N GLN A 50 -2.73 11.68 -7.16
CA GLN A 50 -3.83 12.10 -8.03
C GLN A 50 -4.55 11.00 -8.82
N ALA A 51 -4.31 9.72 -8.50
CA ALA A 51 -5.07 8.60 -9.06
C ALA A 51 -6.05 8.05 -8.02
N ASP A 52 -7.34 8.06 -8.31
CA ASP A 52 -8.36 7.38 -7.49
C ASP A 52 -8.32 5.87 -7.75
N LEU A 53 -7.21 5.25 -7.34
CA LEU A 53 -7.02 3.81 -7.45
C LEU A 53 -8.01 3.03 -6.58
N GLY A 54 -8.55 3.66 -5.53
CA GLY A 54 -9.64 3.10 -4.73
C GLY A 54 -10.86 2.81 -5.60
N ALA A 55 -11.31 3.80 -6.37
CA ALA A 55 -12.39 3.62 -7.34
C ALA A 55 -12.05 2.59 -8.43
N ALA A 56 -10.83 2.60 -8.96
CA ALA A 56 -10.39 1.61 -9.96
C ALA A 56 -10.39 0.16 -9.42
N LEU A 57 -10.31 -0.01 -8.10
CA LEU A 57 -10.41 -1.29 -7.40
C LEU A 57 -11.82 -1.59 -6.87
N GLY A 58 -12.82 -0.78 -7.22
CA GLY A 58 -14.24 -1.00 -6.90
C GLY A 58 -14.76 -0.30 -5.63
N ALA A 59 -13.96 0.56 -4.98
CA ALA A 59 -14.42 1.38 -3.86
C ALA A 59 -15.24 2.59 -4.34
N ALA A 60 -15.90 3.27 -3.40
CA ALA A 60 -16.62 4.51 -3.70
C ALA A 60 -15.63 5.63 -4.12
N PRO A 61 -15.88 6.32 -5.25
CA PRO A 61 -14.98 7.38 -5.72
C PRO A 61 -14.81 8.53 -4.72
N GLY A 62 -13.61 9.11 -4.69
CA GLY A 62 -13.28 10.33 -3.97
C GLY A 62 -13.18 10.22 -2.45
N ARG A 63 -13.49 9.06 -1.86
CA ARG A 63 -13.48 8.88 -0.39
C ARG A 63 -12.11 8.55 0.18
N ASP A 64 -11.47 7.51 -0.33
CA ASP A 64 -10.24 6.96 0.27
C ASP A 64 -9.26 6.57 -0.84
N TRP A 65 -8.43 7.53 -1.27
CA TRP A 65 -7.40 7.22 -2.24
C TRP A 65 -6.36 6.26 -1.66
N VAL A 66 -5.81 5.42 -2.53
CA VAL A 66 -4.65 4.59 -2.19
C VAL A 66 -3.42 5.49 -2.13
N VAL A 67 -2.83 5.57 -0.96
CA VAL A 67 -1.71 6.48 -0.66
C VAL A 67 -0.37 5.75 -0.79
N HIS A 68 -0.31 4.52 -0.28
CA HIS A 68 0.83 3.61 -0.35
C HIS A 68 0.34 2.16 -0.46
N ALA A 69 1.21 1.26 -0.90
CA ALA A 69 0.93 -0.17 -0.86
C ALA A 69 2.17 -1.02 -0.58
N LEU A 70 1.91 -2.27 -0.23
CA LEU A 70 2.91 -3.31 -0.06
C LEU A 70 2.52 -4.53 -0.89
N ALA A 71 3.35 -4.87 -1.88
CA ALA A 71 3.24 -6.15 -2.55
C ALA A 71 3.82 -7.25 -1.65
N LEU A 72 3.07 -8.33 -1.46
CA LEU A 72 3.41 -9.48 -0.64
C LEU A 72 3.45 -10.75 -1.49
N GLY A 73 4.49 -11.57 -1.30
CA GLY A 73 4.67 -12.86 -1.95
C GLY A 73 5.12 -13.94 -0.98
N THR A 74 5.14 -15.18 -1.44
CA THR A 74 5.75 -16.32 -0.74
C THR A 74 7.27 -16.19 -0.74
N ARG A 75 7.98 -17.12 -0.10
CA ARG A 75 9.45 -17.15 -0.20
C ARG A 75 9.82 -17.46 -1.64
N HIS A 76 10.84 -16.77 -2.17
CA HIS A 76 11.38 -17.00 -3.51
C HIS A 76 11.69 -18.51 -3.78
N ALA A 77 12.06 -19.27 -2.74
CA ALA A 77 12.33 -20.71 -2.82
C ALA A 77 11.11 -21.57 -3.20
N ASP A 78 9.87 -21.11 -2.97
CA ASP A 78 8.66 -21.82 -3.40
C ASP A 78 8.30 -21.55 -4.87
N GLU A 79 8.88 -20.51 -5.49
CA GLU A 79 8.66 -20.19 -6.90
C GLU A 79 9.73 -20.83 -7.81
N GLU A 80 10.91 -21.16 -7.27
CA GLU A 80 12.04 -21.75 -8.02
C GLU A 80 12.00 -23.28 -8.16
N ASN A 81 11.12 -24.00 -7.43
CA ASN A 81 11.10 -25.48 -7.45
C ASN A 81 10.12 -26.09 -8.46
N THR A 82 9.83 -25.34 -9.54
CA THR A 82 8.92 -25.77 -10.63
C THR A 82 9.62 -25.70 -11.98
N THR A 83 10.78 -26.33 -12.12
CA THR A 83 11.40 -26.66 -13.43
C THR A 83 12.15 -27.96 -13.36
#